data_AF-A0A3M1YIP0-F1
#
_entry.id   AF-A0A3M1YIP0-F1
#
_cell.length_a   1.000
_cell.length_b   1.000
_cell.length_c   1.000
_cell.angle_alpha   90.00
_cell.angle_beta   90.00
_cell.angle_gamma   90.00
#
_symmetry.space_group_name_H-M   'P 1'
#
loop_
_entity.id
_entity.type
_entity.pdbx_description
1 polymer ?
#
loop_
_entity_poly.entity_id
_entity_poly.type
_entity_poly.pdbx_seq_one_letter_code
_entity_poly.pdbx_strand_id
1 'polypeptide(L)'
;MKIHKRYITIILLISLLGIGIILAQAEAAKPVIALQQANDTLQVNIGTIDAGQQVEFTYVVTIDDDLPITVNSISAQGLISGSNFDSIVTDDPATVDIQGDATTTLMRVRVQSLPDTGETPWWRTPAIIIGILGTVFTLGSIVLEKRKHQA
;
A
#
# COMPACT_ATOMS: atom_id res chain seq x y z
N MET A 1 3.91 9.10 11.63
CA MET A 1 3.48 7.79 11.09
C MET A 1 2.51 8.06 9.96
N LYS A 2 2.87 7.75 8.70
CA LYS A 2 2.15 8.18 7.49
C LYS A 2 1.51 6.95 6.84
N ILE A 3 0.28 6.64 7.24
CA ILE A 3 -0.46 5.45 6.80
C ILE A 3 -0.85 5.63 5.33
N HIS A 4 -0.37 4.75 4.45
CA HIS A 4 -0.75 4.75 3.03
C HIS A 4 -1.87 3.73 2.80
N LYS A 5 -3.11 4.21 2.77
CA LYS A 5 -4.28 3.39 2.39
C LYS A 5 -4.25 3.14 0.87
N ARG A 6 -4.31 1.88 0.45
CA ARG A 6 -4.51 1.50 -0.96
C ARG A 6 -5.87 0.83 -1.10
N TYR A 7 -6.62 1.22 -2.13
CA TYR A 7 -7.97 0.75 -2.42
C TYR A 7 -7.91 -0.27 -3.56
N ILE A 8 -8.55 -1.43 -3.41
CA ILE A 8 -8.71 -2.45 -4.46
C ILE A 8 -10.22 -2.74 -4.56
N THR A 9 -10.76 -2.76 -5.78
CA THR A 9 -12.19 -2.96 -6.07
C THR A 9 -12.34 -4.19 -6.98
N ILE A 10 -13.18 -5.15 -6.60
CA ILE A 10 -13.44 -6.39 -7.36
C ILE A 10 -14.94 -6.44 -7.67
N ILE A 11 -15.32 -6.65 -8.94
CA ILE A 11 -16.71 -6.67 -9.43
C ILE A 11 -17.01 -8.07 -9.99
N LEU A 12 -18.06 -8.74 -9.50
CA LEU A 12 -18.50 -10.07 -9.97
C LEU A 12 -19.85 -9.96 -10.72
N LEU A 13 -19.91 -10.44 -11.97
CA LEU A 13 -21.11 -10.42 -12.83
C LEU A 13 -21.69 -11.84 -12.96
N ILE A 14 -22.93 -12.06 -12.51
CA ILE A 14 -23.68 -13.29 -12.81
C ILE A 14 -25.06 -12.88 -13.36
N SER A 15 -25.35 -13.29 -14.60
CA SER A 15 -26.59 -12.99 -15.32
C SER A 15 -27.31 -14.28 -15.70
N LEU A 16 -28.61 -14.40 -15.38
CA LEU A 16 -29.52 -15.23 -16.16
C LEU A 16 -30.97 -14.70 -16.11
N LEU A 17 -31.61 -14.72 -17.28
CA LEU A 17 -32.91 -14.14 -17.62
C LEU A 17 -34.11 -14.77 -16.88
N GLY A 18 -35.04 -13.90 -16.47
CA GLY A 18 -36.43 -13.99 -16.94
C GLY A 18 -37.53 -14.36 -15.94
N ILE A 19 -38.59 -13.53 -15.99
CA ILE A 19 -40.01 -13.76 -15.62
C ILE A 19 -40.39 -13.33 -14.19
N GLY A 20 -41.20 -12.28 -14.14
CA GLY A 20 -41.58 -11.55 -12.93
C GLY A 20 -42.89 -11.97 -12.27
N ILE A 21 -42.98 -11.65 -10.98
CA ILE A 21 -44.21 -11.44 -10.20
C ILE A 21 -43.94 -10.22 -9.31
N ILE A 22 -44.80 -9.21 -9.40
CA ILE A 22 -44.76 -8.01 -8.56
C ILE A 22 -45.42 -8.34 -7.22
N LEU A 23 -44.62 -8.51 -6.17
CA LEU A 23 -45.01 -8.24 -4.78
C LEU A 23 -44.00 -7.26 -4.21
N ALA A 24 -44.50 -6.31 -3.42
CA ALA A 24 -43.75 -5.22 -2.80
C ALA A 24 -42.41 -5.70 -2.23
N GLN A 25 -41.31 -5.48 -2.97
CA GLN A 25 -39.97 -5.69 -2.46
C GLN A 25 -39.66 -4.46 -1.62
N ALA A 26 -39.62 -4.62 -0.29
CA ALA A 26 -38.86 -3.69 0.53
C ALA A 26 -37.52 -3.50 -0.15
N GLU A 27 -37.14 -2.25 -0.44
CA GLU A 27 -35.80 -1.89 -0.87
C GLU A 27 -34.84 -2.61 0.09
N ALA A 28 -34.25 -3.72 -0.37
CA ALA A 28 -33.43 -4.56 0.48
C ALA A 28 -32.29 -3.64 0.92
N ALA A 29 -32.36 -3.20 2.18
CA ALA A 29 -31.32 -2.39 2.76
C ALA A 29 -30.04 -3.17 2.52
N LYS A 30 -29.14 -2.59 1.70
CA LYS A 30 -27.81 -3.16 1.41
C LYS A 30 -27.29 -3.72 2.74
N PRO A 31 -26.96 -5.01 2.84
CA PRO A 31 -26.51 -5.56 4.10
C PRO A 31 -25.26 -4.79 4.51
N VAL A 32 -25.40 -3.86 5.45
CA VAL A 32 -24.27 -3.17 6.07
C VAL A 32 -23.70 -4.17 7.05
N ILE A 33 -22.86 -5.05 6.52
CA ILE A 33 -22.04 -5.94 7.33
C ILE A 33 -21.23 -5.04 8.25
N ALA A 34 -21.38 -5.24 9.56
CA ALA A 34 -20.65 -4.50 10.57
C ALA A 34 -19.13 -4.56 10.29
N LEU A 35 -18.41 -3.47 10.56
CA LEU A 35 -16.95 -3.41 10.40
C LEU A 35 -16.29 -4.40 11.37
N GLN A 36 -16.08 -5.63 10.91
CA GLN A 36 -15.46 -6.70 11.67
C GLN A 36 -13.95 -6.65 11.41
N GLN A 37 -13.17 -6.40 12.45
CA GLN A 37 -11.71 -6.46 12.35
C GLN A 37 -11.22 -7.89 12.53
N ALA A 38 -10.25 -8.29 11.70
CA ALA A 38 -9.58 -9.58 11.76
C ALA A 38 -8.09 -9.37 11.48
N ASN A 39 -7.24 -10.15 12.15
CA ASN A 39 -5.79 -10.06 11.95
C ASN A 39 -5.34 -10.82 10.68
N ASP A 40 -6.06 -11.87 10.27
CA ASP A 40 -5.76 -12.67 9.07
C ASP A 40 -7.03 -13.12 8.34
N THR A 41 -7.93 -13.83 9.02
CA THR A 41 -9.16 -14.37 8.43
C THR A 41 -10.41 -13.71 9.00
N LEU A 42 -11.26 -13.20 8.11
CA LEU A 42 -12.54 -12.61 8.45
C LEU A 42 -13.68 -13.58 8.08
N GLN A 43 -14.49 -13.98 9.05
CA GLN A 43 -15.71 -14.77 8.82
C GLN A 43 -16.93 -13.86 8.93
N VAL A 44 -17.76 -13.84 7.87
CA VAL A 44 -19.00 -13.06 7.82
C VAL A 44 -20.18 -13.97 7.52
N ASN A 45 -21.21 -13.91 8.35
CA ASN A 45 -22.50 -14.52 8.04
C ASN A 45 -23.41 -13.47 7.38
N ILE A 46 -23.76 -13.71 6.12
CA ILE A 46 -24.61 -12.83 5.30
C ILE A 46 -26.10 -13.19 5.36
N GLY A 47 -26.45 -14.28 6.04
CA GLY A 47 -27.82 -14.78 6.09
C GLY A 47 -28.29 -15.33 4.73
N THR A 48 -29.60 -15.29 4.53
CA THR A 48 -30.23 -15.77 3.30
C THR A 48 -30.13 -14.71 2.21
N ILE A 49 -29.61 -15.09 1.04
CA ILE A 49 -29.65 -14.27 -0.17
C ILE A 49 -30.76 -14.82 -1.06
N ASP A 50 -31.79 -14.00 -1.30
CA ASP A 50 -32.87 -14.38 -2.19
C ASP A 50 -32.37 -14.51 -3.63
N ALA A 51 -33.04 -15.35 -4.43
CA ALA A 51 -32.67 -15.58 -5.82
C ALA A 51 -32.63 -14.26 -6.62
N GLY A 52 -31.55 -14.06 -7.37
CA GLY A 52 -31.34 -12.84 -8.18
C GLY A 52 -30.79 -11.64 -7.41
N GLN A 53 -30.61 -11.75 -6.10
CA GLN A 53 -29.93 -10.71 -5.31
C GLN A 53 -28.40 -10.83 -5.41
N GLN A 54 -27.73 -9.72 -5.17
CA GLN A 54 -26.27 -9.62 -5.18
C GLN A 54 -25.78 -9.01 -3.86
N VAL A 55 -24.63 -9.47 -3.39
CA VAL A 55 -23.94 -8.94 -2.22
C VAL A 55 -22.54 -8.55 -2.63
N GLU A 56 -22.16 -7.31 -2.31
CA GLU A 56 -20.82 -6.78 -2.55
C GLU A 56 -20.08 -6.67 -1.21
N PHE A 57 -18.84 -7.17 -1.18
CA PHE A 57 -17.97 -7.09 -0.01
C PHE A 57 -16.80 -6.16 -0.29
N THR A 58 -16.67 -5.12 0.54
CA THR A 58 -15.54 -4.19 0.52
C THR A 58 -14.82 -4.24 1.86
N TYR A 59 -13.52 -4.49 1.82
CA TYR A 59 -12.67 -4.55 3.01
C TYR A 59 -11.45 -3.65 2.85
N VAL A 60 -10.88 -3.25 3.99
CA VAL A 60 -9.63 -2.47 4.05
C VAL A 60 -8.63 -3.29 4.83
N VAL A 61 -7.49 -3.58 4.21
CA VAL A 61 -6.36 -4.23 4.87
C VAL A 61 -5.37 -3.17 5.34
N THR A 62 -4.99 -3.24 6.61
CA THR A 62 -3.85 -2.48 7.14
C THR A 62 -2.68 -3.45 7.20
N ILE A 63 -1.54 -3.01 6.67
CA ILE A 63 -0.32 -3.81 6.60
C ILE A 63 0.69 -3.13 7.51
N ASP A 64 1.32 -3.90 8.38
CA ASP A 64 2.35 -3.37 9.27
C ASP A 64 3.60 -2.97 8.48
N ASP A 65 4.27 -1.91 8.95
CA ASP A 65 5.44 -1.34 8.29
C ASP A 65 6.71 -2.20 8.48
N ASP A 66 6.69 -3.21 9.35
CA ASP A 66 7.81 -4.07 9.73
C ASP A 66 7.92 -5.37 8.92
N LEU A 67 7.40 -5.37 7.69
CA LEU A 67 7.52 -6.53 6.82
C LEU A 67 8.99 -6.84 6.48
N PRO A 68 9.40 -8.12 6.55
CA PRO A 68 10.70 -8.54 6.04
C PRO A 68 10.85 -8.14 4.57
N ILE A 69 12.05 -7.72 4.16
CA ILE A 69 12.31 -7.30 2.77
C ILE A 69 12.06 -8.40 1.73
N THR A 70 11.96 -9.66 2.18
CA THR A 70 11.61 -10.82 1.36
C THR A 70 10.12 -10.90 1.03
N VAL A 71 9.26 -10.17 1.73
CA VAL A 71 7.82 -10.13 1.47
C VAL A 71 7.54 -9.00 0.47
N ASN A 72 7.06 -9.35 -0.73
CA ASN A 72 6.84 -8.41 -1.83
C ASN A 72 5.43 -8.48 -2.45
N SER A 73 4.54 -9.28 -1.89
CA SER A 73 3.18 -9.46 -2.40
C SER A 73 2.20 -9.77 -1.27
N ILE A 74 0.94 -9.41 -1.49
CA ILE A 74 -0.18 -9.75 -0.62
C ILE A 74 -1.17 -10.55 -1.46
N SER A 75 -1.72 -11.61 -0.88
CA SER A 75 -2.69 -12.49 -1.52
C SER A 75 -3.98 -12.49 -0.72
N ALA A 76 -5.11 -12.39 -1.41
CA ALA A 76 -6.45 -12.43 -0.80
C ALA A 76 -7.29 -13.54 -1.44
N GLN A 77 -7.73 -14.48 -0.62
CA GLN A 77 -8.59 -15.60 -1.02
C GLN A 77 -9.85 -15.62 -0.15
N GLY A 78 -11.02 -15.54 -0.78
CA GLY A 78 -12.30 -15.79 -0.14
C GLY A 78 -12.76 -17.23 -0.32
N LEU A 79 -13.52 -17.73 0.66
CA LEU A 79 -14.28 -18.98 0.58
C LEU A 79 -15.74 -18.67 0.88
N ILE A 80 -16.62 -18.98 -0.06
CA ILE A 80 -18.06 -18.79 0.06
C ILE A 80 -18.68 -20.15 0.28
N SER A 81 -19.45 -20.29 1.35
CA SER A 81 -20.18 -21.51 1.68
C SER A 81 -21.65 -21.20 1.89
N GLY A 82 -22.50 -22.14 1.52
CA GLY A 82 -23.96 -22.02 1.65
C GLY A 82 -24.60 -23.39 1.79
N SER A 83 -25.88 -23.43 2.16
CA SER A 83 -26.62 -24.68 2.33
C SER A 83 -27.05 -25.33 1.01
N ASN A 84 -26.93 -24.61 -0.11
CA ASN A 84 -27.49 -24.98 -1.42
C ASN A 84 -26.44 -25.16 -2.53
N PHE A 85 -25.15 -25.03 -2.23
CA PHE A 85 -24.05 -25.25 -3.17
C PHE A 85 -22.78 -25.65 -2.41
N ASP A 86 -21.86 -26.35 -3.08
CA ASP A 86 -20.55 -26.66 -2.54
C ASP A 86 -19.74 -25.38 -2.31
N SER A 87 -18.81 -25.41 -1.36
CA SER A 87 -18.01 -24.20 -1.09
C SER A 87 -17.19 -23.81 -2.31
N ILE A 88 -17.29 -22.54 -2.71
CA ILE A 88 -16.57 -21.98 -3.85
C ILE A 88 -15.52 -20.99 -3.34
N VAL A 89 -14.37 -20.99 -3.99
CA VAL A 89 -13.32 -20.00 -3.75
C VAL A 89 -13.50 -18.81 -4.69
N THR A 90 -13.13 -17.61 -4.23
CA THR A 90 -13.07 -16.43 -5.10
C THR A 90 -11.98 -16.59 -6.16
N ASP A 91 -12.08 -15.79 -7.22
CA ASP A 91 -11.21 -15.83 -8.39
C ASP A 91 -10.58 -14.46 -8.64
N ASP A 92 -9.32 -14.41 -9.09
CA ASP A 92 -8.69 -13.14 -9.46
C ASP A 92 -9.14 -12.73 -10.88
N PRO A 93 -9.85 -11.58 -11.04
CA PRO A 93 -10.32 -11.15 -12.35
C PRO A 93 -9.17 -10.82 -13.33
N ALA A 94 -7.92 -10.71 -12.87
CA ALA A 94 -6.76 -10.46 -13.72
C ALA A 94 -6.17 -11.74 -14.36
N THR A 95 -6.51 -12.94 -13.88
CA THR A 95 -5.94 -14.23 -14.31
C THR A 95 -6.95 -15.11 -15.03
N VAL A 96 -7.30 -14.71 -16.27
CA VAL A 96 -8.32 -15.37 -17.11
C VAL A 96 -8.13 -16.89 -17.35
N ASP A 97 -6.92 -17.43 -17.21
CA ASP A 97 -6.62 -18.83 -17.50
C ASP A 97 -6.59 -19.73 -16.26
N ILE A 98 -6.77 -19.18 -15.06
CA ILE A 98 -6.70 -19.90 -13.79
C ILE A 98 -7.98 -19.64 -13.03
N GLN A 99 -8.70 -20.70 -12.63
CA GLN A 99 -9.92 -20.57 -11.84
C GLN A 99 -9.66 -20.82 -10.36
N GLY A 100 -10.30 -20.01 -9.52
CA GLY A 100 -10.30 -20.14 -8.07
C GLY A 100 -8.97 -19.75 -7.43
N ASP A 101 -8.22 -18.85 -8.07
CA ASP A 101 -6.96 -18.33 -7.53
C ASP A 101 -7.15 -17.04 -6.72
N ALA A 102 -6.14 -16.77 -5.90
CA ALA A 102 -6.17 -15.66 -4.97
C ALA A 102 -5.72 -14.38 -5.65
N THR A 103 -6.46 -13.29 -5.45
CA THR A 103 -6.08 -11.98 -5.96
C THR A 103 -4.77 -11.53 -5.33
N THR A 104 -3.74 -11.39 -6.16
CA THR A 104 -2.38 -11.09 -5.69
C THR A 104 -1.96 -9.68 -6.08
N THR A 105 -1.67 -8.86 -5.08
CA THR A 105 -1.19 -7.49 -5.26
C THR A 105 0.27 -7.37 -4.89
N LEU A 106 1.09 -6.89 -5.85
CA LEU A 106 2.50 -6.62 -5.62
C LEU A 106 2.72 -5.38 -4.74
N MET A 107 3.59 -5.53 -3.76
CA MET A 107 4.06 -4.45 -2.92
C MET A 107 5.28 -3.79 -3.56
N ARG A 108 5.27 -2.45 -3.61
CA ARG A 108 6.42 -1.68 -4.09
C ARG A 108 7.09 -1.00 -2.91
N VAL A 109 8.30 -1.46 -2.57
CA VAL A 109 9.19 -0.74 -1.64
C VAL A 109 9.55 0.62 -2.26
N ARG A 110 9.37 1.68 -1.49
CA ARG A 110 9.81 3.04 -1.83
C ARG A 110 11.01 3.36 -0.94
N VAL A 111 12.19 3.51 -1.51
CA VAL A 111 13.33 4.06 -0.79
C VAL A 111 13.05 5.55 -0.58
N GLN A 112 12.74 5.96 0.65
CA GLN A 112 12.28 7.34 0.93
C GLN A 112 13.42 8.37 0.94
N SER A 113 14.66 7.95 1.12
CA SER A 113 15.86 8.76 0.93
C SER A 113 17.09 7.87 1.02
N LEU A 114 18.23 8.32 0.49
CA LEU A 114 19.51 7.73 0.85
C LEU A 114 19.68 7.80 2.37
N PRO A 115 20.35 6.82 2.99
CA PRO A 115 20.58 6.85 4.42
C PRO A 115 21.33 8.13 4.77
N ASP A 116 20.84 8.82 5.79
CA ASP A 116 21.52 9.97 6.40
C ASP A 116 22.70 9.40 7.22
N THR A 117 23.70 8.84 6.55
CA THR A 117 24.90 8.28 7.19
C THR A 117 25.74 9.34 7.90
N GLY A 118 25.30 10.60 7.92
CA GLY A 118 26.08 11.73 8.43
C GLY A 118 27.33 12.02 7.59
N GLU A 119 27.54 11.29 6.50
CA GLU A 119 28.65 11.49 5.60
C GLU A 119 28.36 12.70 4.71
N THR A 120 29.02 13.81 5.03
CA THR A 120 29.02 14.97 4.14
C THR A 120 29.56 14.54 2.76
N PRO A 121 28.92 14.93 1.65
CA PRO A 121 29.37 14.60 0.30
C PRO A 121 30.87 14.82 0.11
N TRP A 122 31.54 13.92 -0.63
CA TRP A 122 33.01 13.95 -0.85
C TRP A 122 33.56 15.30 -1.34
N TRP A 123 32.72 16.15 -1.94
CA TRP A 123 33.09 17.48 -2.41
C TRP A 123 33.00 18.57 -1.32
N ARG A 124 32.27 18.36 -0.21
CA ARG A 124 32.15 19.35 0.88
C ARG A 124 33.43 19.47 1.70
N THR A 125 34.03 18.34 2.08
CA THR A 125 35.28 18.31 2.87
C THR A 125 36.44 19.05 2.21
N PRO A 126 36.80 18.80 0.93
CA PRO A 126 37.87 19.54 0.27
C PRO A 126 37.52 21.03 0.08
N ALA A 127 36.25 21.39 -0.15
CA ALA A 127 35.84 22.79 -0.28
C ALA A 127 36.07 23.60 1.01
N ILE A 128 35.78 23.01 2.18
CA ILE A 128 36.04 23.64 3.48
C ILE A 128 37.55 23.81 3.73
N ILE A 129 38.35 22.79 3.41
CA ILE A 129 39.81 22.84 3.56
C ILE A 129 40.41 23.95 2.68
N ILE A 130 39.99 24.05 1.42
CA ILE A 130 40.44 25.10 0.49
C ILE A 130 40.05 26.49 1.01
N GLY A 131 38.82 26.65 1.52
CA GLY A 131 38.38 27.91 2.12
C GLY A 131 39.24 28.34 3.32
N ILE A 132 39.54 27.42 4.24
CA ILE A 132 40.40 27.69 5.41
C ILE A 132 41.81 28.08 4.96
N LEU A 133 42.42 27.29 4.07
CA LEU A 133 43.78 27.54 3.58
C LEU A 133 43.89 28.88 2.84
N GLY A 134 42.90 29.21 2.01
CA GLY A 134 42.84 30.50 1.31
C GLY A 134 42.80 31.67 2.29
N THR A 135 41.97 31.57 3.34
CA THR A 135 41.85 32.63 4.34
C THR A 135 43.15 32.84 5.13
N VAL A 136 43.83 31.75 5.51
CA VAL A 136 45.14 31.80 6.19
C VAL A 136 46.20 32.44 5.29
N PHE A 137 46.23 32.08 4.01
CA PHE A 137 47.18 32.67 3.05
C PHE A 137 46.95 34.17 2.86
N THR A 138 45.69 34.60 2.69
CA THR A 138 45.35 36.03 2.54
C THR A 138 45.71 36.83 3.79
N LEU A 139 45.37 36.34 4.99
CA LEU A 139 45.74 37.00 6.24
C LEU A 139 47.25 37.05 6.44
N GLY A 140 47.97 35.97 6.13
CA GLY A 140 49.43 35.94 6.16
C GLY A 140 50.04 37.00 5.25
N SER A 141 49.53 37.12 4.02
CA SER A 141 49.98 38.10 3.03
C SER A 141 49.81 39.54 3.53
N ILE A 142 48.66 39.87 4.12
CA ILE A 142 48.38 41.19 4.69
C ILE A 142 49.31 41.50 5.88
N VAL A 143 49.58 40.52 6.75
CA VAL A 143 50.50 40.71 7.89
C VAL A 143 51.94 40.92 7.41
N LEU A 144 52.37 40.17 6.40
CA LEU A 144 53.68 40.33 5.76
C LEU A 144 53.83 41.71 5.11
N GLU A 145 52.80 42.19 4.43
CA GLU A 145 52.79 43.53 3.81
C GLU A 145 52.85 44.64 4.86
N LYS A 146 52.07 44.54 5.95
CA LYS A 146 52.14 45.49 7.06
C LYS A 146 53.52 45.56 7.71
N ARG A 147 54.23 44.43 7.85
CA ARG A 147 55.60 44.41 8.42
C ARG A 147 56.62 45.13 7.55
N LYS A 148 56.48 45.09 6.21
CA LYS A 148 57.39 45.78 5.28
C LYS A 148 57.29 47.31 5.36
N HIS A 149 56.14 47.85 5.77
CA HIS A 149 55.95 49.30 5.93
C HIS A 149 56.35 49.84 7.31
N GLN A 150 56.71 48.96 8.26
CA GLN A 150 57.14 49.34 9.61
C GLN A 150 58.64 49.16 9.87
N ALA A 151 59.40 48.68 8.87
CA ALA A 151 60.86 48.57 8.87
C ALA A 151 61.46 49.65 7.96
#